data_AF-A0A3B9GFB1-F1
#
_entry.id   AF-A0A3B9GFB1-F1
#
_cell.length_a   1.000
_cell.length_b   1.000
_cell.length_c   1.000
_cell.angle_alpha   90.00
_cell.angle_beta   90.00
_cell.angle_gamma   90.00
#
_symmetry.space_group_name_H-M   'P 1'
#
loop_
_entity.id
_entity.type
_entity.pdbx_description
1 polymer ?
#
loop_
_entity_poly.entity_id
_entity_poly.type
_entity_poly.pdbx_seq_one_letter_code
_entity_poly.pdbx_strand_id
1 'polypeptide(L)'
;MRKIWALSAVLLLAAFAGAMAQDANELIDTYRRNFARSSLGTKLELLKEAAAYEGANLGPLYDTAIQFVLNNATLIGSDMLIRDIAVISVTMLRKTAYAPAADNLWSLFRTFRENTIRVPILMTLADIAKGNPSILLELNAFVDSQVSLFKSGLQPDLPVLDASVYALGRLGNESSFPFLFAVYVANINKAVSDRASVAMASLAGDYASFLSAVVRRNSPVEKVAALKAGIKADALPDEKRGELAEAALSVGVAMQSP
;
A
#
# COMPACT_ATOMS: atom_id res chain seq x y z
N MET A 1 -14.21 31.43 -40.30
CA MET A 1 -13.07 32.02 -39.57
C MET A 1 -12.93 31.52 -38.14
N ARG A 2 -13.97 31.56 -37.28
CA ARG A 2 -13.92 31.05 -35.89
C ARG A 2 -13.45 29.59 -35.71
N LYS A 3 -13.83 28.66 -36.61
CA LYS A 3 -13.42 27.25 -36.54
C LYS A 3 -11.94 26.99 -36.90
N ILE A 4 -11.34 27.83 -37.74
CA ILE A 4 -9.92 27.71 -38.13
C ILE A 4 -9.02 28.16 -36.98
N TRP A 5 -9.42 29.21 -36.26
CA TRP A 5 -8.72 29.69 -35.07
C TRP A 5 -8.75 28.70 -33.90
N ALA A 6 -9.84 27.95 -33.73
CA ALA A 6 -9.94 26.91 -32.70
C ALA A 6 -8.99 25.72 -32.98
N LEU A 7 -8.83 25.30 -34.24
CA LEU A 7 -7.89 24.24 -34.62
C LEU A 7 -6.42 24.67 -34.47
N SER A 8 -6.08 25.91 -34.81
CA SER A 8 -4.73 26.45 -34.64
C SER A 8 -4.34 26.57 -33.15
N ALA A 9 -5.29 26.96 -32.28
CA ALA A 9 -5.05 27.05 -30.84
C ALA A 9 -4.76 25.67 -30.20
N VAL A 10 -5.47 24.62 -30.61
CA VAL A 10 -5.26 23.25 -30.12
C VAL A 10 -3.92 22.68 -30.58
N LEU A 11 -3.50 22.95 -31.83
CA LEU A 11 -2.19 22.55 -32.35
C LEU A 11 -1.02 23.26 -31.65
N LEU A 12 -1.17 24.55 -31.32
CA LEU A 12 -0.17 25.31 -30.55
C LEU A 12 -0.06 24.83 -29.09
N LEU A 13 -1.18 24.52 -28.44
CA LEU A 13 -1.19 23.94 -27.09
C LEU A 13 -0.57 22.53 -27.05
N ALA A 14 -0.79 21.70 -28.08
CA ALA A 14 -0.17 20.39 -28.20
C ALA A 14 1.35 20.49 -28.49
N ALA A 15 1.78 21.47 -29.29
CA ALA A 15 3.20 21.69 -29.59
C ALA A 15 4.00 22.18 -28.38
N PHE A 16 3.42 23.06 -27.55
CA PHE A 16 4.06 23.51 -26.30
C PHE A 16 4.16 22.41 -25.24
N ALA A 17 3.17 21.50 -25.16
CA ALA A 17 3.24 20.33 -24.29
C ALA A 17 4.33 19.33 -24.74
N GLY A 18 4.53 19.16 -26.06
CA GLY A 18 5.55 18.28 -26.62
C GLY A 18 6.99 18.75 -26.34
N ALA A 19 7.25 20.07 -26.40
CA ALA A 19 8.58 20.62 -26.15
C ALA A 19 9.04 20.46 -24.68
N MET A 20 8.13 20.64 -23.72
CA MET A 20 8.41 20.46 -22.29
C MET A 20 8.64 18.99 -21.89
N ALA A 21 7.98 18.05 -22.58
CA ALA A 21 8.16 16.61 -22.33
C ALA A 21 9.50 16.07 -22.86
N GLN A 22 10.05 16.68 -23.91
CA GLN A 22 11.32 16.26 -24.50
C GLN A 22 12.51 16.56 -23.56
N ASP A 23 12.52 17.75 -22.95
CA ASP A 23 13.56 18.17 -22.00
C ASP A 23 13.57 17.29 -20.73
N ALA A 24 12.39 16.95 -20.21
CA ALA A 24 12.26 16.10 -19.03
C ALA A 24 12.81 14.67 -19.24
N ASN A 25 12.60 14.07 -20.41
CA ASN A 25 13.11 12.73 -20.71
C ASN A 25 14.63 12.72 -20.89
N GLU A 26 15.20 13.72 -21.56
CA GLU A 26 16.65 13.86 -21.73
C GLU A 26 17.36 14.06 -20.39
N LEU A 27 16.74 14.82 -19.47
CA LEU A 27 17.21 14.98 -18.10
C LEU A 27 17.24 13.65 -17.34
N ILE A 28 16.16 12.87 -17.38
CA ILE A 28 16.06 11.56 -16.72
C ILE A 28 17.15 10.61 -17.24
N ASP A 29 17.33 10.53 -18.56
CA ASP A 29 18.33 9.65 -19.17
C ASP A 29 19.76 10.08 -18.81
N THR A 30 20.00 11.39 -18.68
CA THR A 30 21.28 11.91 -18.21
C THR A 30 21.55 11.50 -16.76
N TYR A 31 20.58 11.66 -15.86
CA TYR A 31 20.72 11.18 -14.49
C TYR A 31 20.94 9.67 -14.41
N ARG A 32 20.19 8.86 -15.19
CA ARG A 32 20.34 7.39 -15.17
C ARG A 32 21.70 6.94 -15.70
N ARG A 33 22.22 7.57 -16.77
CA ARG A 33 23.56 7.29 -17.30
C ARG A 33 24.65 7.64 -16.30
N ASN A 34 24.56 8.82 -15.67
CA ASN A 34 25.51 9.26 -14.66
C ASN A 34 25.44 8.35 -13.44
N PHE A 35 24.24 8.02 -12.97
CA PHE A 35 24.00 7.09 -11.88
C PHE A 35 24.65 5.75 -12.17
N ALA A 36 24.46 5.16 -13.37
CA ALA A 36 25.03 3.85 -13.70
C ALA A 36 26.57 3.82 -13.61
N ARG A 37 27.25 4.89 -14.05
CA ARG A 37 28.71 4.96 -14.18
C ARG A 37 29.44 5.44 -12.92
N SER A 38 28.72 5.99 -11.94
CA SER A 38 29.34 6.65 -10.79
C SER A 38 29.65 5.72 -9.62
N SER A 39 30.54 6.16 -8.73
CA SER A 39 30.81 5.51 -7.44
C SER A 39 29.59 5.55 -6.52
N LEU A 40 29.57 4.71 -5.48
CA LEU A 40 28.43 4.59 -4.56
C LEU A 40 28.07 5.90 -3.86
N GLY A 41 29.08 6.63 -3.34
CA GLY A 41 28.85 7.96 -2.76
C GLY A 41 28.28 8.95 -3.78
N THR A 42 28.79 8.94 -5.01
CA THR A 42 28.29 9.80 -6.09
C THR A 42 26.84 9.44 -6.49
N LYS A 43 26.47 8.15 -6.46
CA LYS A 43 25.09 7.71 -6.71
C LYS A 43 24.13 8.34 -5.71
N LEU A 44 24.49 8.35 -4.42
CA LEU A 44 23.67 8.96 -3.38
C LEU A 44 23.53 10.47 -3.58
N GLU A 45 24.63 11.18 -3.87
CA GLU A 45 24.57 12.63 -4.13
C GLU A 45 23.75 12.98 -5.37
N LEU A 46 23.86 12.20 -6.46
CA LEU A 46 23.02 12.37 -7.64
C LEU A 46 21.52 12.24 -7.32
N LEU A 47 21.13 11.30 -6.46
CA LEU A 47 19.72 11.15 -6.05
C LEU A 47 19.23 12.31 -5.18
N LYS A 48 20.09 12.84 -4.31
CA LYS A 48 19.79 14.02 -3.48
C LYS A 48 19.65 15.27 -4.34
N GLU A 49 20.54 15.48 -5.30
CA GLU A 49 20.46 16.57 -6.26
C GLU A 49 19.19 16.48 -7.09
N ALA A 50 18.91 15.30 -7.66
CA ALA A 50 17.68 15.04 -8.40
C ALA A 50 16.42 15.29 -7.54
N ALA A 51 16.47 15.01 -6.23
CA ALA A 51 15.32 15.22 -5.34
C ALA A 51 14.97 16.70 -5.11
N ALA A 52 15.93 17.60 -5.36
CA ALA A 52 15.73 19.05 -5.28
C ALA A 52 15.10 19.64 -6.55
N TYR A 53 15.10 18.91 -7.67
CA TYR A 53 14.44 19.36 -8.90
C TYR A 53 12.92 19.20 -8.80
N GLU A 54 12.21 20.31 -8.95
CA GLU A 54 10.75 20.33 -9.07
C GLU A 54 10.32 20.32 -10.55
N GLY A 55 9.22 19.64 -10.86
CA GLY A 55 8.60 19.65 -12.20
C GLY A 55 9.02 18.52 -13.15
N ALA A 56 10.09 17.77 -12.86
CA ALA A 56 10.48 16.59 -13.65
C ALA A 56 9.96 15.29 -13.00
N ASN A 57 9.41 14.37 -13.81
CA ASN A 57 9.01 13.04 -13.33
C ASN A 57 10.23 12.12 -13.20
N LEU A 58 10.96 12.26 -12.09
CA LEU A 58 12.18 11.50 -11.81
C LEU A 58 11.91 10.10 -11.20
N GLY A 59 10.64 9.66 -11.15
CA GLY A 59 10.27 8.31 -10.70
C GLY A 59 11.12 7.17 -11.29
N PRO A 60 11.36 7.13 -12.62
CA PRO A 60 12.20 6.10 -13.25
C PRO A 60 13.66 6.08 -12.75
N LEU A 61 14.21 7.21 -12.34
CA LEU A 61 15.56 7.28 -11.75
C LEU A 61 15.59 6.60 -10.39
N TYR A 62 14.61 6.90 -9.53
CA TYR A 62 14.53 6.30 -8.20
C TYR A 62 14.21 4.80 -8.27
N ASP A 63 13.40 4.36 -9.24
CA ASP A 63 13.21 2.93 -9.48
C ASP A 63 14.50 2.25 -9.95
N THR A 64 15.27 2.90 -10.83
CA THR A 64 16.61 2.41 -11.24
C THR A 64 17.54 2.28 -10.02
N ALA A 65 17.46 3.20 -9.06
CA ALA A 65 18.22 3.11 -7.82
C ALA A 65 17.74 1.96 -6.91
N ILE A 66 16.44 1.69 -6.82
CA ILE A 66 15.93 0.49 -6.12
C ILE A 66 16.45 -0.80 -6.76
N GLN A 67 16.40 -0.90 -8.09
CA GLN A 67 16.96 -2.06 -8.81
C GLN A 67 18.47 -2.21 -8.54
N PHE A 68 19.21 -1.11 -8.48
CA PHE A 68 20.61 -1.14 -8.09
C PHE A 68 20.80 -1.69 -6.67
N VAL A 69 20.00 -1.24 -5.69
CA VAL A 69 20.06 -1.77 -4.32
C VAL A 69 19.76 -3.26 -4.30
N LEU A 70 18.71 -3.71 -5.00
CA LEU A 70 18.33 -5.12 -5.09
C LEU A 70 19.42 -5.99 -5.72
N ASN A 71 20.07 -5.51 -6.79
CA ASN A 71 21.17 -6.21 -7.44
C ASN A 71 22.44 -6.29 -6.58
N ASN A 72 22.53 -5.48 -5.53
CA ASN A 72 23.63 -5.45 -4.58
C ASN A 72 23.18 -5.89 -3.18
N ALA A 73 22.11 -6.71 -3.11
CA ALA A 73 21.44 -7.02 -1.85
C ALA A 73 22.32 -7.73 -0.81
N THR A 74 23.37 -8.42 -1.24
CA THR A 74 24.35 -9.05 -0.34
C THR A 74 25.15 -8.04 0.48
N LEU A 75 25.21 -6.78 0.04
CA LEU A 75 25.94 -5.68 0.71
C LEU A 75 25.04 -4.82 1.60
N ILE A 76 23.72 -5.02 1.55
CA ILE A 76 22.71 -4.20 2.23
C ILE A 76 22.89 -4.16 3.76
N GLY A 77 23.35 -5.27 4.36
CA GLY A 77 23.52 -5.37 5.81
C GLY A 77 24.77 -4.68 6.35
N SER A 78 25.77 -4.41 5.51
CA SER A 78 27.07 -3.88 5.90
C SER A 78 27.35 -2.48 5.37
N ASP A 79 26.69 -2.04 4.29
CA ASP A 79 26.97 -0.76 3.64
C ASP A 79 25.87 0.28 3.92
N MET A 80 26.23 1.30 4.70
CA MET A 80 25.34 2.43 5.04
C MET A 80 24.88 3.21 3.81
N LEU A 81 25.71 3.34 2.75
CA LEU A 81 25.34 4.10 1.57
C LEU A 81 24.28 3.38 0.74
N ILE A 82 24.31 2.05 0.65
CA ILE A 82 23.25 1.27 -0.02
C ILE A 82 21.92 1.48 0.70
N ARG A 83 21.94 1.51 2.03
CA ARG A 83 20.77 1.80 2.86
C ARG A 83 20.23 3.21 2.59
N ASP A 84 21.09 4.22 2.57
CA ASP A 84 20.69 5.60 2.31
C ASP A 84 20.09 5.78 0.90
N ILE A 85 20.66 5.10 -0.11
CA ILE A 85 20.11 5.04 -1.47
C ILE A 85 18.70 4.44 -1.46
N ALA A 86 18.48 3.36 -0.72
CA ALA A 86 17.15 2.75 -0.61
C ALA A 86 16.15 3.73 0.01
N VAL A 87 16.51 4.37 1.14
CA VAL A 87 15.62 5.29 1.87
C VAL A 87 15.23 6.50 1.02
N ILE A 88 16.19 7.17 0.38
CA ILE A 88 15.88 8.33 -0.48
C ILE A 88 15.01 7.91 -1.67
N SER A 89 15.30 6.76 -2.28
CA SER A 89 14.56 6.28 -3.44
C SER A 89 13.12 5.92 -3.09
N VAL A 90 12.87 5.22 -1.97
CA VAL A 90 11.50 4.94 -1.48
C VAL A 90 10.73 6.23 -1.24
N THR A 91 11.36 7.19 -0.56
CA THR A 91 10.75 8.50 -0.26
C THR A 91 10.35 9.25 -1.52
N MET A 92 11.25 9.26 -2.52
CA MET A 92 11.03 9.99 -3.76
C MET A 92 10.06 9.27 -4.70
N LEU A 93 10.03 7.94 -4.72
CA LEU A 93 9.00 7.16 -5.42
C LEU A 93 7.61 7.48 -4.90
N ARG A 94 7.46 7.62 -3.59
CA ARG A 94 6.21 8.09 -2.97
C ARG A 94 5.86 9.50 -3.40
N LYS A 95 6.82 10.44 -3.30
CA LYS A 95 6.63 11.86 -3.67
C LYS A 95 6.22 12.03 -5.14
N THR A 96 6.80 11.23 -6.02
CA THR A 96 6.53 11.24 -7.47
C THR A 96 5.32 10.37 -7.87
N ALA A 97 4.72 9.65 -6.91
CA ALA A 97 3.63 8.70 -7.15
C ALA A 97 3.92 7.69 -8.27
N TYR A 98 5.17 7.23 -8.38
CA TYR A 98 5.62 6.42 -9.51
C TYR A 98 5.22 4.94 -9.37
N ALA A 99 3.97 4.64 -9.72
CA ALA A 99 3.35 3.31 -9.64
C ALA A 99 4.15 2.13 -10.23
N PRO A 100 4.91 2.27 -11.35
CA PRO A 100 5.65 1.14 -11.92
C PRO A 100 6.72 0.54 -10.99
N ALA A 101 7.15 1.26 -9.94
CA ALA A 101 8.13 0.74 -8.98
C ALA A 101 7.55 -0.25 -7.96
N ALA A 102 6.24 -0.51 -7.95
CA ALA A 102 5.58 -1.25 -6.88
C ALA A 102 6.17 -2.67 -6.67
N ASP A 103 6.47 -3.41 -7.74
CA ASP A 103 7.04 -4.76 -7.63
C ASP A 103 8.49 -4.75 -7.13
N ASN A 104 9.27 -3.73 -7.51
CA ASN A 104 10.62 -3.52 -7.00
C ASN A 104 10.60 -3.13 -5.51
N LEU A 105 9.66 -2.28 -5.10
CA LEU A 105 9.44 -1.95 -3.69
C LEU A 105 9.06 -3.19 -2.87
N TRP A 106 8.19 -4.06 -3.39
CA TRP A 106 7.88 -5.31 -2.70
C TRP A 106 9.09 -6.23 -2.56
N SER A 107 9.90 -6.33 -3.62
CA SER A 107 11.15 -7.08 -3.57
C SER A 107 12.09 -6.50 -2.51
N LEU A 108 12.20 -5.18 -2.43
CA LEU A 108 12.99 -4.47 -1.41
C LEU A 108 12.49 -4.76 0.00
N PHE A 109 11.17 -4.78 0.20
CA PHE A 109 10.53 -5.12 1.47
C PHE A 109 10.85 -6.54 1.95
N ARG A 110 11.01 -7.49 1.02
CA ARG A 110 11.40 -8.87 1.36
C ARG A 110 12.88 -9.01 1.68
N THR A 111 13.71 -8.18 1.07
CA THR A 111 15.17 -8.16 1.26
C THR A 111 15.55 -7.56 2.62
N PHE A 112 14.97 -6.42 2.99
CA PHE A 112 15.24 -5.78 4.27
C PHE A 112 14.40 -6.38 5.41
N ARG A 113 14.96 -6.44 6.61
CA ARG A 113 14.25 -6.93 7.80
C ARG A 113 13.93 -5.83 8.80
N GLU A 114 14.61 -4.71 8.71
CA GLU A 114 14.51 -3.59 9.63
C GLU A 114 13.26 -2.74 9.39
N ASN A 115 12.59 -2.39 10.48
CA ASN A 115 11.33 -1.64 10.44
C ASN A 115 11.49 -0.22 9.89
N THR A 116 12.67 0.37 10.08
CA THR A 116 13.03 1.69 9.54
C THR A 116 12.99 1.74 8.02
N ILE A 117 12.96 0.60 7.33
CA ILE A 117 12.93 0.49 5.87
C ILE A 117 11.62 -0.14 5.42
N ARG A 118 11.20 -1.25 6.07
CA ARG A 118 9.97 -1.95 5.71
C ARG A 118 8.72 -1.08 5.88
N VAL A 119 8.63 -0.29 6.95
CA VAL A 119 7.46 0.57 7.18
C VAL A 119 7.35 1.66 6.10
N PRO A 120 8.39 2.46 5.78
CA PRO A 120 8.32 3.42 4.67
C PRO A 120 7.98 2.79 3.32
N ILE A 121 8.46 1.58 3.04
CA ILE A 121 8.10 0.86 1.82
C ILE A 121 6.60 0.56 1.78
N LEU A 122 6.03 0.02 2.86
CA LEU A 122 4.60 -0.27 2.95
C LEU A 122 3.76 1.01 2.83
N MET A 123 4.18 2.11 3.46
CA MET A 123 3.52 3.41 3.32
C MET A 123 3.57 3.94 1.88
N THR A 124 4.65 3.65 1.15
CA THR A 124 4.80 4.03 -0.25
C THR A 124 3.90 3.19 -1.15
N LEU A 125 3.89 1.86 -0.95
CA LEU A 125 2.99 0.94 -1.65
C LEU A 125 1.51 1.31 -1.45
N ALA A 126 1.14 1.73 -0.24
CA ALA A 126 -0.21 2.20 0.08
C ALA A 126 -0.68 3.35 -0.83
N ASP A 127 0.23 4.17 -1.34
CA ASP A 127 -0.09 5.33 -2.16
C ASP A 127 0.08 5.07 -3.67
N ILE A 128 1.04 4.22 -4.06
CA ILE A 128 1.39 4.04 -5.49
C ILE A 128 0.90 2.72 -6.10
N ALA A 129 0.53 1.71 -5.30
CA ALA A 129 0.20 0.38 -5.80
C ALA A 129 -1.30 0.15 -6.02
N LYS A 130 -2.13 1.21 -6.01
CA LYS A 130 -3.57 1.09 -6.21
C LYS A 130 -3.87 0.48 -7.57
N GLY A 131 -4.67 -0.59 -7.57
CA GLY A 131 -5.02 -1.34 -8.79
C GLY A 131 -3.96 -2.33 -9.26
N ASN A 132 -2.84 -2.51 -8.54
CA ASN A 132 -1.87 -3.56 -8.83
C ASN A 132 -2.28 -4.88 -8.14
N PRO A 133 -2.74 -5.91 -8.90
CA PRO A 133 -3.21 -7.16 -8.31
C PRO A 133 -2.10 -8.01 -7.70
N SER A 134 -0.87 -7.92 -8.23
CA SER A 134 0.30 -8.66 -7.71
C SER A 134 0.63 -8.21 -6.29
N ILE A 135 0.74 -6.89 -6.10
CA ILE A 135 1.04 -6.32 -4.78
C ILE A 135 -0.07 -6.57 -3.77
N LEU A 136 -1.33 -6.51 -4.21
CA LEU A 136 -2.46 -6.81 -3.34
C LEU A 136 -2.43 -8.26 -2.86
N LEU A 137 -2.17 -9.21 -3.76
CA LEU A 137 -2.04 -10.63 -3.43
C LEU A 137 -0.93 -10.86 -2.41
N GLU A 138 0.24 -10.27 -2.65
CA GLU A 138 1.41 -10.39 -1.80
C GLU A 138 1.20 -9.76 -0.40
N LEU A 139 0.55 -8.59 -0.32
CA LEU A 139 0.21 -7.94 0.95
C LEU A 139 -0.82 -8.76 1.75
N ASN A 140 -1.85 -9.28 1.08
CA ASN A 140 -2.84 -10.15 1.71
C ASN A 140 -2.17 -11.41 2.29
N ALA A 141 -1.31 -12.07 1.51
CA ALA A 141 -0.56 -13.24 1.96
C ALA A 141 0.39 -12.92 3.12
N PHE A 142 1.05 -11.75 3.08
CA PHE A 142 1.90 -11.31 4.17
C PHE A 142 1.10 -11.11 5.46
N VAL A 143 -0.03 -10.39 5.41
CA VAL A 143 -0.88 -10.18 6.59
C VAL A 143 -1.39 -11.51 7.15
N ASP A 144 -1.83 -12.43 6.29
CA ASP A 144 -2.25 -13.78 6.69
C ASP A 144 -1.16 -14.55 7.44
N SER A 145 0.09 -14.45 6.94
CA SER A 145 1.24 -15.07 7.58
C SER A 145 1.50 -14.50 8.98
N GLN A 146 1.32 -13.19 9.19
CA GLN A 146 1.51 -12.54 10.49
C GLN A 146 0.42 -12.95 11.48
N VAL A 147 -0.83 -13.07 11.03
CA VAL A 147 -1.93 -13.57 11.85
C VAL A 147 -1.71 -15.03 12.23
N SER A 148 -1.27 -15.85 11.28
CA SER A 148 -0.95 -17.27 11.53
C SER A 148 0.20 -17.43 12.52
N LEU A 149 1.25 -16.61 12.38
CA LEU A 149 2.38 -16.54 13.32
C LEU A 149 1.88 -16.22 14.74
N PHE A 150 1.03 -15.22 14.89
CA PHE A 150 0.43 -14.87 16.18
C PHE A 150 -0.40 -16.01 16.78
N LYS A 151 -1.25 -16.66 15.97
CA LYS A 151 -2.06 -17.80 16.41
C LYS A 151 -1.21 -18.99 16.88
N SER A 152 0.00 -19.16 16.34
CA SER A 152 0.97 -20.16 16.81
C SER A 152 1.72 -19.79 18.10
N GLY A 153 1.44 -18.62 18.69
CA GLY A 153 2.06 -18.15 19.93
C GLY A 153 3.34 -17.32 19.75
N LEU A 154 3.73 -17.03 18.50
CA LEU A 154 4.89 -16.18 18.18
C LEU A 154 4.45 -14.73 17.99
N GLN A 155 5.28 -13.77 18.40
CA GLN A 155 4.96 -12.35 18.26
C GLN A 155 5.28 -11.86 16.84
N PRO A 156 4.30 -11.32 16.10
CA PRO A 156 4.57 -10.67 14.82
C PRO A 156 5.29 -9.34 15.01
N ASP A 157 5.93 -8.86 13.95
CA ASP A 157 6.48 -7.52 13.94
C ASP A 157 5.34 -6.50 13.88
N LEU A 158 5.03 -5.90 15.04
CA LEU A 158 3.86 -5.03 15.18
C LEU A 158 3.92 -3.78 14.29
N PRO A 159 5.03 -3.01 14.23
CA PRO A 159 5.14 -1.88 13.30
C PRO A 159 4.91 -2.27 11.83
N VAL A 160 5.47 -3.39 11.39
CA VAL A 160 5.31 -3.84 10.01
C VAL A 160 3.89 -4.31 9.74
N LEU A 161 3.28 -5.07 10.66
CA LEU A 161 1.89 -5.50 10.54
C LEU A 161 0.93 -4.31 10.49
N ASP A 162 1.10 -3.34 11.40
CA ASP A 162 0.30 -2.12 11.46
C ASP A 162 0.38 -1.30 10.15
N ALA A 163 1.58 -1.22 9.55
CA ALA A 163 1.78 -0.58 8.25
C ALA A 163 1.18 -1.39 7.09
N SER A 164 1.18 -2.73 7.15
CA SER A 164 0.54 -3.58 6.14
C SER A 164 -0.98 -3.46 6.18
N VAL A 165 -1.57 -3.42 7.37
CA VAL A 165 -3.02 -3.17 7.54
C VAL A 165 -3.41 -1.80 7.00
N TYR A 166 -2.60 -0.77 7.28
CA TYR A 166 -2.77 0.56 6.69
C TYR A 166 -2.73 0.50 5.16
N ALA A 167 -1.74 -0.18 4.58
CA ALA A 167 -1.59 -0.29 3.13
C ALA A 167 -2.79 -0.96 2.48
N LEU A 168 -3.28 -2.09 3.03
CA LEU A 168 -4.47 -2.77 2.51
C LEU A 168 -5.72 -1.89 2.53
N GLY A 169 -5.96 -1.14 3.62
CA GLY A 169 -7.07 -0.19 3.71
C GLY A 169 -6.98 0.91 2.65
N ARG A 170 -5.78 1.47 2.42
CA ARG A 170 -5.54 2.49 1.40
C ARG A 170 -5.71 2.00 -0.03
N LEU A 171 -5.30 0.76 -0.30
CA LEU A 171 -5.53 0.11 -1.59
C LEU A 171 -7.02 -0.16 -1.83
N GLY A 172 -7.78 -0.44 -0.76
CA GLY A 172 -9.24 -0.39 -0.75
C GLY A 172 -9.91 -1.49 -1.54
N ASN A 173 -9.26 -2.64 -1.76
CA ASN A 173 -9.86 -3.74 -2.51
C ASN A 173 -10.65 -4.70 -1.60
N GLU A 174 -11.86 -5.06 -2.00
CA GLU A 174 -12.76 -5.95 -1.24
C GLU A 174 -12.15 -7.32 -0.90
N SER A 175 -11.26 -7.85 -1.74
CA SER A 175 -10.59 -9.14 -1.49
C SER A 175 -9.68 -9.12 -0.26
N SER A 176 -9.33 -7.95 0.25
CA SER A 176 -8.58 -7.79 1.50
C SER A 176 -9.44 -7.93 2.76
N PHE A 177 -10.78 -7.92 2.63
CA PHE A 177 -11.68 -8.01 3.78
C PHE A 177 -11.41 -9.22 4.68
N PRO A 178 -11.29 -10.47 4.17
CA PRO A 178 -11.07 -11.63 5.05
C PRO A 178 -9.77 -11.52 5.85
N PHE A 179 -8.71 -10.97 5.26
CA PHE A 179 -7.40 -10.82 5.89
C PHE A 179 -7.42 -9.73 6.96
N LEU A 180 -8.04 -8.58 6.67
CA LEU A 180 -8.22 -7.50 7.65
C LEU A 180 -9.14 -7.92 8.79
N PHE A 181 -10.20 -8.67 8.49
CA PHE A 181 -11.09 -9.22 9.50
C PHE A 181 -10.38 -10.24 10.39
N ALA A 182 -9.51 -11.09 9.82
CA ALA A 182 -8.69 -12.01 10.59
C ALA A 182 -7.75 -11.29 11.56
N VAL A 183 -7.16 -10.15 11.17
CA VAL A 183 -6.36 -9.29 12.07
C VAL A 183 -7.23 -8.75 13.21
N TYR A 184 -8.41 -8.22 12.88
CA TYR A 184 -9.36 -7.69 13.87
C TYR A 184 -9.78 -8.75 14.89
N VAL A 185 -10.10 -9.97 14.44
CA VAL A 185 -10.49 -11.10 15.31
C VAL A 185 -9.32 -11.60 16.15
N ALA A 186 -8.12 -11.67 15.57
CA ALA A 186 -6.93 -12.11 16.29
C ALA A 186 -6.61 -11.22 17.50
N ASN A 187 -7.07 -9.96 17.48
CA ASN A 187 -6.97 -9.02 18.58
C ASN A 187 -5.55 -8.94 19.18
N ILE A 188 -4.54 -8.89 18.30
CA ILE A 188 -3.12 -8.92 18.65
C ILE A 188 -2.78 -7.81 19.65
N ASN A 189 -3.24 -6.59 19.37
CA ASN A 189 -3.29 -5.48 20.31
C ASN A 189 -4.37 -4.48 19.86
N LYS A 190 -4.73 -3.55 20.75
CA LYS A 190 -5.78 -2.56 20.48
C LYS A 190 -5.51 -1.70 19.25
N ALA A 191 -4.28 -1.21 19.08
CA ALA A 191 -3.93 -0.29 17.98
C ALA A 191 -4.09 -0.97 16.61
N VAL A 192 -3.59 -2.19 16.47
CA VAL A 192 -3.69 -3.00 15.25
C VAL A 192 -5.13 -3.40 14.98
N SER A 193 -5.89 -3.79 16.00
CA SER A 193 -7.32 -4.10 15.88
C SER A 193 -8.14 -2.89 15.42
N ASP A 194 -7.90 -1.73 16.03
CA ASP A 194 -8.59 -0.49 15.65
C ASP A 194 -8.24 -0.09 14.20
N ARG A 195 -6.97 -0.24 13.81
CA ARG A 195 -6.55 0.01 12.43
C ARG A 195 -7.20 -0.96 11.45
N ALA A 196 -7.29 -2.24 11.78
CA ALA A 196 -7.97 -3.22 10.96
C ALA A 196 -9.47 -2.88 10.81
N SER A 197 -10.11 -2.43 11.89
CA SER A 197 -11.49 -1.95 11.86
C SER A 197 -11.68 -0.79 10.86
N VAL A 198 -10.81 0.22 10.92
CA VAL A 198 -10.84 1.37 9.99
C VAL A 198 -10.55 0.92 8.55
N ALA A 199 -9.55 0.06 8.35
CA ALA A 199 -9.17 -0.44 7.04
C ALA A 199 -10.30 -1.22 6.38
N MET A 200 -11.01 -2.09 7.11
CA MET A 200 -12.17 -2.83 6.60
C MET A 200 -13.29 -1.90 6.12
N ALA A 201 -13.57 -0.83 6.88
CA ALA A 201 -14.60 0.15 6.52
C ALA A 201 -14.21 1.02 5.30
N SER A 202 -12.92 1.08 4.96
CA SER A 202 -12.41 1.83 3.80
C SER A 202 -12.33 1.02 2.51
N LEU A 203 -12.64 -0.28 2.55
CA LEU A 203 -12.64 -1.13 1.36
C LEU A 203 -13.79 -0.75 0.41
N ALA A 204 -13.58 -0.96 -0.89
CA ALA A 204 -14.65 -0.97 -1.85
C ALA A 204 -15.65 -2.11 -1.54
N GLY A 205 -16.90 -1.92 -1.95
CA GLY A 205 -18.00 -2.86 -1.70
C GLY A 205 -18.90 -2.42 -0.54
N ASP A 206 -19.86 -3.28 -0.19
CA ASP A 206 -20.79 -3.03 0.91
C ASP A 206 -20.28 -3.67 2.22
N TYR A 207 -19.77 -2.83 3.11
CA TYR A 207 -19.25 -3.24 4.41
C TYR A 207 -20.31 -3.99 5.25
N ALA A 208 -21.58 -3.57 5.20
CA ALA A 208 -22.66 -4.25 5.91
C ALA A 208 -22.88 -5.67 5.36
N SER A 209 -22.80 -5.83 4.05
CA SER A 209 -22.89 -7.15 3.39
C SER A 209 -21.72 -8.05 3.77
N PHE A 210 -20.49 -7.54 3.85
CA PHE A 210 -19.34 -8.32 4.31
C PHE A 210 -19.52 -8.85 5.74
N LEU A 211 -19.91 -7.97 6.67
CA LEU A 211 -20.18 -8.36 8.05
C LEU A 211 -21.34 -9.36 8.16
N SER A 212 -22.41 -9.14 7.40
CA SER A 212 -23.58 -10.02 7.36
C SER A 212 -23.21 -11.43 6.85
N ALA A 213 -22.31 -11.52 5.87
CA ALA A 213 -21.81 -12.79 5.38
C ALA A 213 -21.06 -13.57 6.47
N VAL A 214 -20.21 -12.88 7.25
CA VAL A 214 -19.50 -13.49 8.39
C VAL A 214 -20.49 -13.97 9.46
N VAL A 215 -21.44 -13.13 9.87
CA VAL A 215 -22.46 -13.49 10.87
C VAL A 215 -23.22 -14.77 10.50
N ARG A 216 -23.48 -14.99 9.21
CA ARG A 216 -24.24 -16.16 8.75
C ARG A 216 -23.40 -17.43 8.67
N ARG A 217 -22.12 -17.35 8.30
CA ARG A 217 -21.35 -18.52 7.82
C ARG A 217 -20.19 -18.95 8.72
N ASN A 218 -19.73 -18.08 9.61
CA ASN A 218 -18.46 -18.30 10.31
C ASN A 218 -18.61 -18.93 11.70
N SER A 219 -17.49 -19.10 12.41
CA SER A 219 -17.50 -19.61 13.79
C SER A 219 -18.20 -18.65 14.76
N PRO A 220 -18.72 -19.12 15.93
CA PRO A 220 -19.40 -18.25 16.89
C PRO A 220 -18.58 -17.02 17.32
N VAL A 221 -17.27 -17.19 17.50
CA VAL A 221 -16.34 -16.12 17.87
C VAL A 221 -16.30 -15.04 16.78
N GLU A 222 -16.19 -15.46 15.52
CA GLU A 222 -16.16 -14.54 14.38
C GLU A 222 -17.52 -13.87 14.14
N LYS A 223 -18.64 -14.58 14.36
CA LYS A 223 -19.99 -13.98 14.30
C LYS A 223 -20.12 -12.82 15.29
N VAL A 224 -19.70 -13.04 16.54
CA VAL A 224 -19.72 -12.00 17.58
C VAL A 224 -18.78 -10.85 17.23
N ALA A 225 -17.60 -11.13 16.69
CA ALA A 225 -16.67 -10.09 16.27
C ALA A 225 -17.23 -9.23 15.13
N ALA A 226 -17.88 -9.84 14.13
CA ALA A 226 -18.52 -9.13 13.03
C ALA A 226 -19.68 -8.25 13.53
N LEU A 227 -20.53 -8.77 14.42
CA LEU A 227 -21.57 -7.97 15.05
C LEU A 227 -20.97 -6.78 15.81
N LYS A 228 -19.96 -7.02 16.65
CA LYS A 228 -19.27 -5.96 17.41
C LYS A 228 -18.65 -4.90 16.50
N ALA A 229 -18.14 -5.28 15.33
CA ALA A 229 -17.59 -4.33 14.38
C ALA A 229 -18.70 -3.41 13.80
N GLY A 230 -19.84 -3.99 13.39
CA GLY A 230 -20.92 -3.24 12.76
C GLY A 230 -21.81 -2.41 13.70
N ILE A 231 -21.92 -2.79 14.99
CA ILE A 231 -22.74 -2.04 15.97
C ILE A 231 -22.01 -0.86 16.62
N LYS A 232 -20.70 -0.70 16.38
CA LYS A 232 -19.97 0.49 16.85
C LYS A 232 -20.63 1.75 16.29
N ALA A 233 -20.63 2.81 17.09
CA ALA A 233 -21.08 4.13 16.64
C ALA A 233 -20.34 4.50 15.34
N ASP A 234 -21.09 5.04 14.38
CA ASP A 234 -20.61 5.50 13.07
C ASP A 234 -20.02 4.41 12.14
N ALA A 235 -20.02 3.13 12.54
CA ALA A 235 -19.49 2.04 11.68
C ALA A 235 -20.41 1.72 10.50
N LEU A 236 -21.73 1.80 10.71
CA LEU A 236 -22.78 1.58 9.71
C LEU A 236 -23.90 2.62 9.89
N PRO A 237 -24.61 3.02 8.83
CA PRO A 237 -25.89 3.73 8.95
C PRO A 237 -26.88 2.95 9.83
N ASP A 238 -27.78 3.65 10.52
CA ASP A 238 -28.69 3.02 11.49
C ASP A 238 -29.54 1.89 10.87
N GLU A 239 -30.02 2.07 9.64
CA GLU A 239 -30.76 1.04 8.90
C GLU A 239 -29.93 -0.25 8.71
N LYS A 240 -28.71 -0.12 8.17
CA LYS A 240 -27.80 -1.26 7.95
C LYS A 240 -27.33 -1.89 9.25
N ARG A 241 -27.21 -1.10 10.32
CA ARG A 241 -26.90 -1.59 11.66
C ARG A 241 -28.06 -2.43 12.21
N GLY A 242 -29.30 -2.00 11.99
CA GLY A 242 -30.52 -2.74 12.32
C GLY A 242 -30.59 -4.07 11.57
N GLU A 243 -30.40 -4.06 10.25
CA GLU A 243 -30.36 -5.27 9.41
C GLU A 243 -29.31 -6.28 9.91
N LEU A 244 -28.10 -5.81 10.25
CA LEU A 244 -27.04 -6.66 10.79
C LEU A 244 -27.43 -7.27 12.15
N ALA A 245 -28.03 -6.47 13.03
CA ALA A 245 -28.49 -6.92 14.35
C ALA A 245 -29.61 -7.98 14.23
N GLU A 246 -30.57 -7.78 13.33
CA GLU A 246 -31.63 -8.76 13.03
C GLU A 246 -31.05 -10.05 12.48
N ALA A 247 -30.10 -9.96 11.54
CA ALA A 247 -29.41 -11.14 11.01
C ALA A 247 -28.66 -11.91 12.10
N ALA A 248 -27.97 -11.20 12.99
CA ALA A 248 -27.26 -11.83 14.11
C ALA A 248 -28.22 -12.47 15.13
N LEU A 249 -29.33 -11.80 15.45
CA LEU A 249 -30.37 -12.35 16.33
C LEU A 249 -30.99 -13.61 15.74
N SER A 250 -31.38 -13.58 14.46
CA SER A 250 -31.94 -14.72 13.75
C SER A 250 -31.00 -15.93 13.77
N VAL A 251 -29.71 -15.72 13.48
CA VAL A 251 -28.69 -16.77 13.54
C VAL A 251 -28.48 -17.28 14.97
N GLY A 252 -28.47 -16.39 15.97
CA GLY A 252 -28.31 -16.75 17.38
C GLY A 252 -29.44 -17.63 17.89
N VAL A 253 -30.69 -17.29 17.57
CA VAL A 253 -31.89 -18.07 17.93
C VAL A 253 -31.86 -19.45 17.25
N ALA A 254 -31.50 -19.50 15.96
CA ALA A 254 -31.40 -20.76 15.23
C ALA A 254 -30.33 -21.71 15.82
N MET A 255 -29.24 -21.16 16.35
CA MET A 255 -28.20 -21.96 17.03
C MET A 255 -28.61 -22.46 18.42
N GLN A 256 -29.60 -21.85 19.06
CA GLN A 256 -30.13 -22.27 20.36
C GLN A 256 -31.31 -23.24 20.24
N SER A 257 -31.90 -23.35 19.05
CA SER A 257 -32.98 -24.30 18.78
C SER A 257 -32.38 -25.70 18.59
N PRO A 258 -32.78 -26.71 19.40
CA PRO A 258 -32.19 -28.04 19.40
C PRO A 258 -32.36 -28.81 18.08
#